data_AF-A0A0S4QGV5-F1
#
_entry.id   AF-A0A0S4QGV5-F1
#
_cell.length_a   1.000
_cell.length_b   1.000
_cell.length_c   1.000
_cell.angle_alpha   90.00
_cell.angle_beta   90.00
_cell.angle_gamma   90.00
#
_symmetry.space_group_name_H-M   'P 1'
#
loop_
_entity.id
_entity.type
_entity.pdbx_description
1 polymer ?
#
loop_
_entity_poly.entity_id
_entity_poly.type
_entity_poly.pdbx_seq_one_letter_code
_entity_poly.pdbx_strand_id
1 'polypeptide(L)'
;MATPEVRSTLERNECVRRYTASMPNDAFTRLVDRVAGNARSGASWAEGLLYHWLDAERSDTKRTVLLQEMVRSSFLGCPFECLTRLAAVRETNVSSRSAELLVMAGPAGEQALIRALPGIRGAPAPRRTHCRLISEHRNPPFRSRMRHLPAGWKAPGGGCFVLLLAGGPVVG
;
A
#
# COMPACT_ATOMS: atom_id res chain seq x y z
N MET A 1 14.24 -20.95 -17.31
CA MET A 1 15.43 -20.90 -16.42
C MET A 1 15.68 -19.45 -16.07
N ALA A 2 15.46 -19.03 -14.82
CA ALA A 2 15.77 -17.66 -14.40
C ALA A 2 17.28 -17.49 -14.26
N THR A 3 17.82 -16.37 -14.74
CA THR A 3 19.25 -16.03 -14.66
C THR A 3 19.69 -15.94 -13.19
N PRO A 4 20.91 -16.39 -12.86
CA PRO A 4 21.39 -16.51 -11.48
C PRO A 4 21.38 -15.18 -10.69
N GLU A 5 21.56 -14.04 -11.36
CA GLU A 5 21.48 -12.71 -10.74
C GLU A 5 20.07 -12.32 -10.28
N VAL A 6 19.03 -12.79 -10.98
CA VAL A 6 17.63 -12.52 -10.61
C VAL A 6 17.26 -13.30 -9.35
N ARG A 7 17.82 -14.51 -9.19
CA ARG A 7 17.59 -15.36 -8.01
C ARG A 7 18.25 -14.77 -6.76
N SER A 8 19.48 -14.27 -6.85
CA SER A 8 20.16 -13.64 -5.71
C SER A 8 19.48 -12.33 -5.28
N THR A 9 18.93 -11.57 -6.23
CA THR A 9 18.20 -10.33 -5.94
C THR A 9 16.87 -10.60 -5.22
N LEU A 10 16.12 -11.63 -5.63
CA LEU A 10 14.88 -12.04 -4.97
C LEU A 10 15.13 -12.52 -3.53
N GLU A 11 16.15 -13.35 -3.31
CA GLU A 11 16.52 -13.84 -1.99
C GLU A 11 16.96 -12.70 -1.06
N ARG A 12 17.71 -11.74 -1.58
CA ARG A 12 18.09 -10.52 -0.85
C ARG A 12 16.88 -9.69 -0.45
N ASN A 13 15.93 -9.47 -1.36
CA ASN A 13 14.73 -8.67 -1.10
C ASN A 13 13.82 -9.33 -0.06
N GLU A 14 13.68 -10.66 -0.11
CA GLU A 14 12.96 -11.45 0.89
C GLU A 14 13.60 -11.32 2.27
N CYS A 15 14.92 -11.40 2.36
CA CYS A 15 15.67 -11.25 3.61
C CYS A 15 15.45 -9.85 4.23
N VAL A 16 15.58 -8.80 3.43
CA VAL A 16 15.34 -7.41 3.87
C VAL A 16 13.90 -7.23 4.36
N ARG A 17 12.91 -7.82 3.67
CA ARG A 17 11.51 -7.76 4.10
C ARG A 17 11.30 -8.46 5.45
N ARG A 18 11.88 -9.64 5.66
CA ARG A 18 11.76 -10.36 6.93
C ARG A 18 12.44 -9.59 8.08
N TYR A 19 13.60 -9.02 7.81
CA TYR A 19 14.33 -8.20 8.78
C TYR A 19 13.55 -6.94 9.19
N THR A 20 13.03 -6.19 8.21
CA THR A 20 12.22 -5.00 8.49
C THR A 20 10.90 -5.37 9.17
N ALA A 21 10.28 -6.50 8.83
CA ALA A 21 9.06 -6.97 9.47
C ALA A 21 9.27 -7.32 10.96
N SER A 22 10.39 -7.95 11.34
CA SER A 22 10.70 -8.30 12.73
C SER A 22 11.19 -7.13 13.58
N MET A 23 11.56 -6.02 12.95
CA MET A 23 12.07 -4.83 13.63
C MET A 23 10.98 -4.13 14.47
N PRO A 24 11.28 -3.67 15.70
CA PRO A 24 10.39 -2.80 16.46
C PRO A 24 10.10 -1.49 15.73
N ASN A 25 8.91 -0.91 15.96
CA ASN A 25 8.48 0.28 15.23
C ASN A 25 9.45 1.47 15.38
N ASP A 26 10.00 1.73 16.57
CA ASP A 26 10.93 2.84 16.77
C ASP A 26 12.25 2.66 16.01
N ALA A 27 12.75 1.42 15.95
CA ALA A 27 13.94 1.09 15.18
C ALA A 27 13.66 1.22 13.68
N PHE A 28 12.48 0.80 13.23
CA PHE A 28 12.04 0.96 11.85
C PHE A 28 11.92 2.45 11.47
N THR A 29 11.32 3.28 12.33
CA THR A 29 11.22 4.73 12.13
C THR A 29 12.60 5.38 11.94
N ARG A 30 13.58 5.05 12.80
CA ARG A 30 14.95 5.57 12.65
C ARG A 30 15.62 5.11 11.36
N LEU A 31 15.36 3.87 10.93
CA LEU A 31 15.87 3.35 9.67
C LEU A 31 15.26 4.10 8.47
N VAL A 32 13.94 4.26 8.46
CA VAL A 32 13.24 4.98 7.39
C VAL A 32 13.69 6.43 7.32
N ASP A 33 13.81 7.14 8.45
CA ASP A 33 14.31 8.53 8.46
C ASP A 33 15.72 8.63 7.85
N ARG A 34 16.62 7.69 8.16
CA ARG A 34 17.96 7.66 7.56
C ARG A 34 17.93 7.43 6.04
N VAL A 35 17.09 6.50 5.58
CA VAL A 35 16.95 6.23 4.14
C VAL A 35 16.30 7.43 3.44
N ALA A 36 15.26 8.01 4.02
CA ALA A 36 14.62 9.23 3.53
C ALA A 36 15.59 10.41 3.48
N GLY A 37 16.51 10.53 4.45
CA GLY A 37 17.60 11.49 4.42
C GLY A 37 18.50 11.33 3.19
N ASN A 38 18.82 10.11 2.79
CA ASN A 38 19.59 9.84 1.56
C ASN A 38 18.78 10.15 0.30
N ALA A 39 17.48 9.83 0.28
CA ALA A 39 16.59 10.17 -0.82
C ALA A 39 16.49 11.69 -1.00
N ARG A 40 16.36 12.47 0.09
CA ARG A 40 16.39 13.94 0.06
C ARG A 40 17.69 14.50 -0.54
N SER A 41 18.80 13.79 -0.35
CA SER A 41 20.10 14.13 -0.95
C SER A 41 20.24 13.68 -2.41
N GLY A 42 19.19 13.16 -3.04
CA GLY A 42 19.17 12.74 -4.44
C GLY A 42 19.65 11.31 -4.69
N ALA A 43 19.76 10.48 -3.65
CA ALA A 43 20.23 9.10 -3.83
C ALA A 43 19.11 8.20 -4.37
N SER A 44 19.15 7.88 -5.67
CA SER A 44 18.12 7.09 -6.36
C SER A 44 17.90 5.67 -5.79
N TRP A 45 18.94 5.06 -5.22
CA TRP A 45 18.82 3.76 -4.54
C TRP A 45 17.92 3.85 -3.30
N ALA A 46 17.95 4.98 -2.59
CA ALA A 46 17.17 5.19 -1.37
C ALA A 46 15.69 5.40 -1.70
N GLU A 47 15.43 6.15 -2.78
CA GLU A 47 14.09 6.31 -3.36
C GLU A 47 13.48 4.96 -3.78
N GLY A 48 14.23 4.16 -4.54
CA GLY A 48 13.79 2.81 -4.93
C GLY A 48 13.53 1.92 -3.73
N LEU A 49 14.37 2.01 -2.68
CA LEU A 49 14.20 1.24 -1.46
C LEU A 49 12.94 1.63 -0.68
N LEU A 50 12.64 2.93 -0.55
CA LEU A 50 11.42 3.40 0.11
C LEU A 50 10.16 2.91 -0.60
N TYR A 51 10.14 2.97 -1.93
CA TYR A 51 9.04 2.41 -2.72
C TYR A 51 8.91 0.90 -2.49
N HIS A 52 10.00 0.15 -2.61
CA HIS A 52 9.98 -1.30 -2.42
C HIS A 52 9.50 -1.71 -1.02
N TRP A 53 9.91 -0.98 0.02
CA TRP A 53 9.40 -1.20 1.37
C TRP A 53 7.92 -0.89 1.47
N LEU A 54 7.44 0.21 0.89
CA LEU A 54 6.03 0.58 0.94
C LEU A 54 5.12 -0.47 0.26
N ASP A 55 5.53 -0.98 -0.91
CA ASP A 55 4.75 -1.96 -1.66
C ASP A 55 4.73 -3.35 -0.98
N ALA A 56 5.84 -3.72 -0.31
CA ALA A 56 5.97 -5.02 0.35
C ALA A 56 5.49 -5.05 1.81
N GLU A 57 5.48 -3.91 2.50
CA GLU A 57 5.10 -3.81 3.91
C GLU A 57 3.61 -4.12 4.10
N ARG A 58 3.27 -4.83 5.18
CA ARG A 58 1.91 -5.25 5.52
C ARG A 58 1.39 -4.62 6.81
N SER A 59 2.27 -4.11 7.65
CA SER A 59 1.90 -3.38 8.87
C SER A 59 1.45 -1.97 8.53
N ASP A 60 0.20 -1.63 8.85
CA ASP A 60 -0.32 -0.29 8.59
C ASP A 60 0.40 0.79 9.41
N THR A 61 0.91 0.44 10.60
CA THR A 61 1.78 1.33 11.38
C THR A 61 3.07 1.65 10.63
N LYS A 62 3.75 0.63 10.06
CA LYS A 62 5.00 0.82 9.32
C LYS A 62 4.77 1.51 7.97
N ARG A 63 3.66 1.21 7.28
CA ARG A 63 3.22 1.94 6.08
C ARG A 63 2.99 3.41 6.39
N THR A 64 2.35 3.73 7.50
CA THR A 64 2.14 5.12 7.92
C THR A 64 3.47 5.85 8.10
N VAL A 65 4.45 5.22 8.76
CA VAL A 65 5.81 5.78 8.91
C VAL A 65 6.48 6.01 7.56
N LEU A 66 6.44 5.04 6.64
CA LEU A 66 6.99 5.17 5.29
C LEU A 66 6.34 6.32 4.53
N LEU A 67 5.00 6.34 4.47
CA LEU A 67 4.25 7.38 3.77
C LEU A 67 4.49 8.76 4.36
N GLN A 68 4.54 8.87 5.69
CA GLN A 68 4.84 10.13 6.36
C GLN A 68 6.24 10.64 5.99
N GLU A 69 7.26 9.78 5.99
CA GLU A 69 8.60 10.19 5.59
C GLU A 69 8.71 10.50 4.10
N MET A 70 7.97 9.80 3.24
CA MET A 70 7.87 10.13 1.80
C MET A 70 7.21 11.50 1.57
N VAL A 71 6.17 11.84 2.34
CA VAL A 71 5.56 13.19 2.31
C VAL A 71 6.59 14.23 2.75
N ARG A 72 7.28 14.00 3.87
CA ARG A 72 8.28 14.94 4.42
C ARG A 72 9.49 15.12 3.50
N SER A 73 9.91 14.08 2.79
CA SER A 73 10.99 14.15 1.82
C SER A 73 10.55 14.64 0.45
N SER A 74 9.26 14.92 0.24
CA SER A 74 8.67 15.22 -1.08
C SER A 74 9.03 14.16 -2.13
N PHE A 75 9.10 12.89 -1.71
CA PHE A 75 9.39 11.79 -2.62
C PHE A 75 8.15 11.45 -3.45
N LEU A 76 8.20 11.78 -4.75
CA LEU A 76 7.11 11.55 -5.70
C LEU A 76 7.33 10.36 -6.63
N GLY A 77 8.43 9.61 -6.47
CA GLY A 77 8.79 8.47 -7.32
C GLY A 77 7.94 7.21 -7.09
N CYS A 78 6.93 7.26 -6.21
CA CYS A 78 6.04 6.14 -5.98
C CYS A 78 5.00 6.02 -7.12
N PRO A 79 4.84 4.86 -7.77
CA PRO A 79 3.83 4.65 -8.79
C PRO A 79 2.41 4.94 -8.28
N PHE A 80 1.62 5.65 -9.08
CA PHE A 80 0.24 6.02 -8.71
C PHE A 80 -0.65 4.80 -8.43
N GLU A 81 -0.40 3.68 -9.08
CA GLU A 81 -1.10 2.41 -8.79
C GLU A 81 -0.88 1.94 -7.36
N CYS A 82 0.33 2.09 -6.82
CA CYS A 82 0.64 1.74 -5.44
C CYS A 82 -0.10 2.69 -4.48
N LEU A 83 0.00 4.00 -4.71
CA LEU A 83 -0.63 5.00 -3.85
C LEU A 83 -2.17 4.94 -3.89
N THR A 84 -2.78 4.67 -5.04
CA THR A 84 -4.24 4.53 -5.17
C THR A 84 -4.75 3.27 -4.45
N ARG A 85 -4.00 2.15 -4.50
CA ARG A 85 -4.30 0.96 -3.67
C ARG A 85 -4.28 1.29 -2.19
N LEU A 86 -3.26 2.03 -1.73
CA LEU A 86 -3.12 2.40 -0.32
C LEU A 86 -4.14 3.45 0.13
N ALA A 87 -4.54 4.37 -0.75
CA ALA A 87 -5.62 5.32 -0.52
C ALA A 87 -6.97 4.63 -0.26
N ALA A 88 -7.17 3.41 -0.77
CA ALA A 88 -8.37 2.59 -0.55
C ALA A 88 -8.34 1.72 0.71
N VAL A 89 -7.25 1.70 1.45
CA VAL A 89 -7.16 0.97 2.72
C VAL A 89 -8.03 1.66 3.77
N ARG A 90 -8.65 0.88 4.67
CA ARG A 90 -9.54 1.41 5.73
C ARG A 90 -8.80 2.21 6.80
N GLU A 91 -7.52 1.93 6.99
CA GLU A 91 -6.70 2.65 7.97
C GLU A 91 -6.51 4.09 7.51
N THR A 92 -7.11 5.02 8.26
CA THR A 92 -7.19 6.44 7.91
C THR A 92 -5.82 7.06 7.69
N ASN A 93 -4.82 6.70 8.49
CA ASN A 93 -3.48 7.26 8.37
C ASN A 93 -2.80 6.85 7.06
N VAL A 94 -2.91 5.57 6.69
CA VAL A 94 -2.39 5.06 5.41
C VAL A 94 -3.13 5.70 4.24
N SER A 95 -4.46 5.74 4.31
CA SER A 95 -5.32 6.28 3.25
C SER A 95 -5.01 7.77 2.98
N SER A 96 -5.05 8.59 4.02
CA SER A 96 -4.85 10.05 3.94
C SER A 96 -3.46 10.42 3.44
N ARG A 97 -2.40 9.78 3.95
CA ARG A 97 -1.03 10.05 3.49
C ARG A 97 -0.77 9.61 2.05
N SER A 98 -1.42 8.52 1.62
CA SER A 98 -1.33 8.08 0.23
C SER A 98 -2.05 9.06 -0.72
N ALA A 99 -3.21 9.56 -0.29
CA ALA A 99 -3.93 10.60 -1.02
C ALA A 99 -3.13 11.92 -1.09
N GLU A 100 -2.47 12.29 0.02
CA GLU A 100 -1.58 13.46 0.08
C GLU A 100 -0.44 13.34 -0.95
N LEU A 101 0.25 12.20 -1.00
CA LEU A 101 1.30 11.96 -2.01
C LEU A 101 0.78 12.01 -3.45
N LEU A 102 -0.44 11.52 -3.70
CA LEU A 102 -1.07 11.62 -5.02
C LEU A 102 -1.35 13.07 -5.40
N VAL A 103 -1.83 13.90 -4.48
CA VAL A 103 -2.07 15.33 -4.73
C VAL A 103 -0.74 16.06 -4.93
N MET A 104 0.28 15.77 -4.12
CA MET A 104 1.61 16.37 -4.26
C MET A 104 2.29 16.02 -5.60
N ALA A 105 1.93 14.88 -6.22
CA ALA A 105 2.40 14.51 -7.55
C ALA A 105 1.77 15.34 -8.70
N GLY A 106 0.86 16.27 -8.38
CA GLY A 106 0.26 17.19 -9.32
C GLY A 106 -0.97 16.63 -10.06
N PRO A 107 -1.40 17.26 -11.17
CA PRO A 107 -2.69 16.99 -11.80
C PRO A 107 -2.92 15.53 -12.20
N ALA A 108 -1.86 14.82 -12.59
CA ALA A 108 -1.95 13.41 -12.94
C ALA A 108 -2.26 12.51 -11.73
N GLY A 109 -1.66 12.82 -10.58
CA GLY A 109 -1.91 12.09 -9.32
C GLY A 109 -3.28 12.42 -8.73
N GLU A 110 -3.71 13.68 -8.80
CA GLU A 110 -5.08 14.08 -8.45
C GLU A 110 -6.11 13.32 -9.29
N GLN A 111 -5.90 13.25 -10.61
CA GLN A 111 -6.80 12.53 -11.50
C GLN A 111 -6.82 11.02 -11.20
N ALA A 112 -5.68 10.42 -10.83
CA ALA A 112 -5.61 9.03 -10.40
C ALA A 112 -6.41 8.81 -9.10
N LEU A 113 -6.31 9.73 -8.13
CA LEU A 113 -7.09 9.68 -6.89
C LEU A 113 -8.58 9.78 -7.17
N ILE A 114 -9.02 10.75 -7.99
CA ILE A 114 -10.43 10.96 -8.35
C ILE A 114 -11.01 9.69 -8.99
N ARG A 115 -10.27 9.05 -9.91
CA ARG A 115 -10.67 7.79 -10.53
C ARG A 115 -10.79 6.64 -9.54
N ALA A 116 -9.99 6.64 -8.47
CA ALA A 116 -10.03 5.61 -7.43
C ALA A 116 -11.13 5.82 -6.37
N LEU A 117 -11.66 7.05 -6.20
CA LEU A 117 -12.66 7.40 -5.18
C LEU A 117 -13.89 6.46 -5.09
N PRO A 118 -14.48 5.95 -6.21
CA PRO A 118 -15.60 5.01 -6.12
C PRO A 118 -15.24 3.71 -5.36
N GLY A 119 -14.01 3.22 -5.53
CA GLY A 119 -13.49 2.04 -4.82
C GLY A 119 -13.17 2.32 -3.35
N ILE A 120 -12.74 3.54 -3.03
CA ILE A 120 -12.39 3.99 -1.68
C ILE A 120 -13.66 4.16 -0.80
N ARG A 121 -14.72 4.74 -1.36
CA ARG A 121 -15.99 5.00 -0.65
C ARG A 121 -16.84 3.75 -0.42
N GLY A 122 -16.42 2.58 -0.89
CA GLY A 122 -17.22 1.36 -0.83
C GLY A 122 -18.56 1.50 -1.56
N ALA A 123 -18.61 2.28 -2.64
CA ALA A 123 -19.86 2.52 -3.37
C ALA A 123 -20.32 1.22 -4.07
N PRO A 124 -21.64 0.97 -4.11
CA PRO A 124 -22.20 -0.30 -4.51
C PRO A 124 -21.75 -0.66 -5.93
N ALA A 125 -21.47 -1.95 -6.14
CA ALA A 125 -21.25 -2.53 -7.46
C ALA A 125 -22.19 -1.87 -8.48
N PRO A 126 -21.70 -1.50 -9.68
CA PRO A 126 -22.56 -0.92 -10.68
C PRO A 126 -23.70 -1.90 -10.91
N ARG A 127 -24.92 -1.54 -10.48
CA ARG A 127 -26.11 -2.20 -10.99
C ARG A 127 -25.97 -2.05 -12.48
N ARG A 128 -25.76 -3.16 -13.19
CA ARG A 128 -25.82 -3.24 -14.64
C ARG A 128 -27.04 -2.42 -15.06
N THR A 129 -26.81 -1.19 -15.50
CA THR A 129 -27.75 -0.47 -16.35
C THR A 129 -27.71 -1.26 -17.64
N HIS A 130 -28.53 -2.30 -17.69
CA HIS A 130 -29.11 -2.72 -18.94
C HIS A 130 -29.68 -1.44 -19.55
N CYS A 131 -29.02 -0.91 -20.57
CA CYS A 131 -29.69 -0.11 -21.59
C CYS A 131 -30.71 -1.04 -22.25
N ARG A 132 -31.85 -1.22 -21.60
CA ARG A 132 -33.05 -1.76 -22.22
C ARG A 132 -33.92 -0.55 -22.47
N LEU A 133 -33.93 -0.10 -23.73
CA LEU A 133 -35.01 0.70 -24.27
C LEU A 133 -36.32 0.02 -23.86
N ILE A 134 -37.06 0.66 -22.96
CA ILE A 134 -38.42 0.25 -22.63
C ILE A 134 -39.33 0.99 -23.59
N SER A 135 -39.72 0.28 -24.66
CA SER A 135 -41.02 0.46 -25.28
C SER A 135 -41.99 -0.49 -24.58
N GLU A 136 -43.16 0.05 -24.24
CA GLU A 136 -44.45 -0.63 -24.04
C GLU A 136 -44.76 -1.43 -22.75
N HIS A 137 -45.71 -0.84 -22.00
CA HIS A 137 -46.97 -1.44 -21.54
C HIS A 137 -46.96 -2.78 -20.75
N ARG A 138 -47.20 -2.69 -19.42
CA ARG A 138 -48.41 -3.20 -18.69
C ARG A 138 -48.13 -3.48 -17.20
N ASN A 139 -49.15 -3.13 -16.41
CA ASN A 139 -49.49 -3.36 -14.99
C ASN A 139 -48.66 -4.34 -14.09
N PRO A 140 -48.52 -4.02 -12.78
CA PRO A 140 -47.93 -4.88 -11.73
C PRO A 140 -49.02 -5.83 -11.13
N PRO A 141 -48.71 -6.86 -10.29
CA PRO A 141 -48.47 -6.65 -8.84
C PRO A 141 -47.63 -7.75 -8.10
N PHE A 142 -47.56 -7.61 -6.76
CA PHE A 142 -47.15 -8.57 -5.68
C PHE A 142 -45.67 -8.58 -5.25
N ARG A 143 -45.36 -8.07 -4.03
CA ARG A 143 -45.26 -8.76 -2.70
C ARG A 143 -44.08 -9.77 -2.67
N SER A 144 -43.21 -9.91 -1.66
CA SER A 144 -43.12 -9.43 -0.28
C SER A 144 -41.84 -10.00 0.38
N ARG A 145 -41.32 -9.30 1.42
CA ARG A 145 -40.63 -9.80 2.64
C ARG A 145 -39.23 -10.47 2.56
N MET A 146 -38.25 -9.90 3.29
CA MET A 146 -37.56 -10.43 4.51
C MET A 146 -36.53 -11.55 4.23
N ARG A 147 -35.38 -11.75 4.89
CA ARG A 147 -34.65 -11.17 6.04
C ARG A 147 -33.32 -11.98 6.13
N HIS A 148 -32.39 -11.48 6.95
CA HIS A 148 -31.36 -12.22 7.74
C HIS A 148 -29.98 -12.61 7.14
N LEU A 149 -28.95 -11.91 7.67
CA LEU A 149 -27.57 -12.31 8.07
C LEU A 149 -27.54 -13.64 8.89
N PRO A 150 -26.39 -14.25 9.34
CA PRO A 150 -25.04 -13.70 9.62
C PRO A 150 -23.80 -14.65 9.48
N ALA A 151 -22.63 -14.14 9.94
CA ALA A 151 -21.46 -14.80 10.57
C ALA A 151 -20.63 -15.78 9.70
N GLY A 152 -19.30 -15.81 9.70
CA GLY A 152 -18.23 -15.38 10.61
C GLY A 152 -17.05 -16.35 10.33
N TRP A 153 -15.81 -16.04 10.74
CA TRP A 153 -14.76 -16.99 11.17
C TRP A 153 -13.41 -16.28 11.37
N LYS A 154 -12.63 -16.78 12.33
CA LYS A 154 -11.53 -16.10 13.03
C LYS A 154 -10.33 -17.05 13.17
N ALA A 155 -9.13 -16.51 12.88
CA ALA A 155 -7.79 -16.82 13.44
C ALA A 155 -7.15 -18.23 13.23
N PRO A 156 -5.88 -18.51 13.64
CA PRO A 156 -4.72 -17.67 14.02
C PRO A 156 -3.33 -18.15 13.47
N GLY A 157 -2.29 -17.32 13.66
CA GLY A 157 -1.04 -17.74 14.36
C GLY A 157 0.18 -18.24 13.55
N GLY A 158 1.38 -17.78 13.95
CA GLY A 158 2.66 -18.42 13.60
C GLY A 158 3.83 -17.45 13.46
N GLY A 159 4.55 -17.19 14.56
CA GLY A 159 5.77 -16.37 14.57
C GLY A 159 6.99 -17.10 14.01
N CYS A 160 8.02 -16.32 13.66
CA CYS A 160 9.36 -16.85 13.41
C CYS A 160 10.40 -15.92 14.05
N PHE A 161 11.24 -16.55 14.87
CA PHE A 161 12.34 -16.00 15.66
C PHE A 161 13.64 -15.99 14.83
N VAL A 162 14.65 -15.25 15.34
CA VAL A 162 16.12 -15.49 15.22
C VAL A 162 16.98 -14.65 14.24
N LEU A 163 17.86 -13.86 14.90
CA LEU A 163 19.30 -13.53 14.72
C LEU A 163 19.90 -12.74 13.53
N LEU A 164 20.59 -11.66 13.96
CA LEU A 164 21.98 -11.24 13.71
C LEU A 164 22.48 -11.07 12.27
N LEU A 165 23.12 -9.92 12.02
CA LEU A 165 24.50 -9.86 11.54
C LEU A 165 25.14 -8.51 11.91
N ALA A 166 26.12 -8.58 12.80
CA ALA A 166 27.19 -7.61 12.91
C ALA A 166 28.07 -7.69 11.64
N GLY A 167 28.65 -6.56 11.24
CA GLY A 167 29.57 -6.51 10.12
C GLY A 167 30.07 -5.10 9.87
N GLY A 168 31.04 -4.66 10.69
CA GLY A 168 32.00 -3.64 10.25
C GLY A 168 32.98 -4.21 9.22
N PRO A 169 33.67 -3.33 8.48
CA PRO A 169 35.14 -3.23 8.61
C PRO A 169 35.57 -1.75 8.73
N VAL A 170 36.57 -1.36 9.54
CA VAL A 170 38.04 -1.47 9.37
C VAL A 170 38.60 -0.66 8.19
N VAL A 171 39.13 0.52 8.57
CA VAL A 171 40.35 1.25 8.14
C VAL A 171 40.52 1.70 6.68
N GLY A 172 40.80 3.01 6.58
CA GLY A 172 41.48 3.73 5.51
C GLY A 172 41.71 5.16 5.96
#